data_AF-A0A1I0IVL9-F1
#
_entry.id   AF-A0A1I0IVL9-F1
#
_cell.length_a   1.000
_cell.length_b   1.000
_cell.length_c   1.000
_cell.angle_alpha   90.00
_cell.angle_beta   90.00
_cell.angle_gamma   90.00
#
_symmetry.space_group_name_H-M   'P 1'
#
loop_
_entity.id
_entity.type
_entity.pdbx_description
1 polymer ?
#
loop_
_entity_poly.entity_id
_entity_poly.type
_entity_poly.pdbx_seq_one_letter_code
_entity_poly.pdbx_strand_id
1 'polypeptide(L)'
;MRYLRLRVGDSALVDLDANQIGSRRVTLYDGPIESVLREGFGTLEEPARLYGRVWTAGPQVVIRYYAAHPVDGDQVPLCAVARLGNDQMRKSPESKPGMAILEGSIAAAFIVDAFR
;
A
#
# COMPACT_ATOMS: atom_id res chain seq x y z
N MET A 1 -16.26 -3.57 3.24
CA MET A 1 -16.28 -4.13 1.86
C MET A 1 -16.75 -5.58 1.90
N ARG A 2 -18.07 -5.80 1.78
CA ARG A 2 -18.70 -7.11 2.07
C ARG A 2 -18.29 -8.23 1.12
N TYR A 3 -18.11 -7.93 -0.18
CA TYR A 3 -17.70 -8.90 -1.20
C TYR A 3 -16.35 -9.56 -0.85
N LEU A 4 -15.36 -8.76 -0.45
CA LEU A 4 -14.05 -9.24 -0.04
C LEU A 4 -14.00 -9.77 1.40
N ARG A 5 -15.14 -9.79 2.11
CA ARG A 5 -15.24 -10.12 3.55
C ARG A 5 -14.34 -9.27 4.45
N LEU A 6 -14.08 -8.02 4.04
CA LEU A 6 -13.24 -7.06 4.76
C LEU A 6 -14.05 -6.01 5.52
N ARG A 7 -13.59 -5.68 6.73
CA ARG A 7 -14.12 -4.67 7.66
C ARG A 7 -13.16 -3.50 7.79
N VAL A 8 -13.69 -2.33 8.18
CA VAL A 8 -12.85 -1.17 8.48
C VAL A 8 -11.90 -1.52 9.63
N GLY A 9 -10.61 -1.22 9.45
CA GLY A 9 -9.56 -1.56 10.38
C GLY A 9 -8.85 -2.89 10.10
N ASP A 10 -9.42 -3.78 9.29
CA ASP A 10 -8.70 -4.97 8.82
C ASP A 10 -7.44 -4.53 8.06
N SER A 11 -6.36 -5.28 8.20
CA SER A 11 -5.08 -4.97 7.57
C SER A 11 -4.38 -6.19 7.02
N ALA A 12 -3.55 -5.96 6.01
CA ALA A 12 -2.60 -6.94 5.52
C ALA A 12 -1.26 -6.29 5.18
N LEU A 13 -0.17 -7.05 5.28
CA LEU A 13 1.15 -6.64 4.83
C LEU A 13 1.25 -6.62 3.30
N VAL A 14 1.87 -5.57 2.79
CA VAL A 14 2.17 -5.41 1.36
C VAL A 14 3.63 -5.05 1.14
N ASP A 15 4.21 -5.55 0.06
CA ASP A 15 5.35 -4.90 -0.57
C ASP A 15 4.85 -3.64 -1.31
N LEU A 16 5.40 -2.49 -0.92
CA LEU A 16 4.94 -1.16 -1.31
C LEU A 16 5.02 -0.90 -2.81
N ASP A 17 6.09 -1.37 -3.47
CA ASP A 17 6.28 -1.23 -4.92
C ASP A 17 6.66 -2.58 -5.51
N ALA A 18 5.83 -3.05 -6.44
CA ALA A 18 6.03 -4.27 -7.21
C ALA A 18 7.41 -4.34 -7.90
N ASN A 19 8.03 -3.21 -8.21
CA ASN A 19 9.35 -3.13 -8.85
C ASN A 19 10.51 -3.17 -7.84
N GLN A 20 10.22 -3.12 -6.54
CA GLN A 20 11.22 -3.01 -5.47
C GLN A 20 10.99 -4.05 -4.34
N ILE A 21 10.32 -5.17 -4.64
CA ILE A 21 10.01 -6.25 -3.68
C ILE A 21 11.28 -6.73 -2.97
N GLY A 22 11.21 -6.82 -1.64
CA GLY A 22 12.33 -7.30 -0.81
C GLY A 22 13.51 -6.32 -0.68
N SER A 23 13.40 -5.10 -1.20
CA SER A 23 14.46 -4.10 -1.07
C SER A 23 14.60 -3.65 0.39
N ARG A 24 15.84 -3.53 0.86
CA ARG A 24 16.14 -2.98 2.20
C ARG A 24 15.69 -1.53 2.35
N ARG A 25 15.63 -0.79 1.24
CA ARG A 25 15.23 0.60 1.13
C ARG A 25 14.46 0.77 -0.17
N VAL A 26 13.35 1.51 -0.14
CA VAL A 26 12.55 1.80 -1.33
C VAL A 26 12.47 3.29 -1.58
N THR A 27 12.42 3.66 -2.85
CA THR A 27 12.12 5.04 -3.28
C THR A 27 10.74 5.07 -3.91
N LEU A 28 9.82 5.81 -3.30
CA LEU A 28 8.48 6.04 -3.81
C LEU A 28 8.40 7.42 -4.45
N TYR A 29 7.59 7.54 -5.50
CA TYR A 29 7.35 8.79 -6.22
C TYR A 29 5.87 9.16 -6.12
N ASP A 30 5.56 10.46 -6.10
CA ASP A 30 4.17 10.92 -6.20
C ASP A 30 3.53 10.40 -7.49
N GLY A 31 2.38 9.75 -7.38
CA GLY A 31 1.70 9.19 -8.55
C GLY A 31 1.19 7.76 -8.36
N PRO A 32 0.83 7.09 -9.46
CA PRO A 32 0.29 5.73 -9.41
C PRO A 32 1.32 4.74 -8.87
N ILE A 33 0.85 3.71 -8.18
CA ILE A 33 1.68 2.62 -7.69
C ILE A 33 0.95 1.29 -7.78
N GLU A 34 1.75 0.23 -7.94
CA GLU A 34 1.32 -1.14 -7.83
C GLU A 34 2.07 -1.79 -6.65
N SER A 35 1.32 -2.31 -5.70
CA SER A 35 1.83 -3.01 -4.52
C SER A 35 1.42 -4.49 -4.58
N VAL A 36 2.07 -5.33 -3.78
CA VAL A 36 1.82 -6.77 -3.78
C VAL A 36 1.48 -7.24 -2.37
N LEU A 37 0.38 -7.96 -2.22
CA LEU A 37 0.01 -8.60 -0.95
C LEU A 37 1.01 -9.70 -0.57
N ARG A 38 1.43 -9.71 0.70
CA ARG A 38 2.34 -10.73 1.28
C ARG A 38 1.63 -11.74 2.18
N GLU A 39 0.32 -11.59 2.31
CA GLU A 39 -0.54 -12.45 3.09
C GLU A 39 -1.98 -12.27 2.58
N GLY A 40 -2.87 -13.16 3.01
CA GLY A 40 -4.29 -13.07 2.66
C GLY A 40 -4.94 -11.79 3.20
N PHE A 41 -5.81 -11.18 2.39
CA PHE A 41 -6.56 -9.98 2.77
C PHE A 41 -8.05 -10.17 2.46
N GLY A 42 -8.75 -10.77 3.42
CA GLY A 42 -10.14 -11.19 3.23
C GLY A 42 -10.20 -12.39 2.30
N THR A 43 -10.82 -12.22 1.13
CA THR A 43 -10.84 -13.25 0.06
C THR A 43 -9.73 -13.07 -0.97
N LEU A 44 -8.88 -12.05 -0.84
CA LEU A 44 -7.71 -11.87 -1.71
C LEU A 44 -6.59 -12.76 -1.20
N GLU A 45 -6.11 -13.67 -2.05
CA GLU A 45 -4.93 -14.49 -1.76
C GLU A 45 -3.65 -13.75 -2.19
N GLU A 46 -2.54 -14.05 -1.52
CA GLU A 46 -1.24 -13.61 -2.02
C GLU A 46 -0.89 -14.35 -3.33
N PRO A 47 -0.18 -13.73 -4.29
CA PRO A 47 0.34 -12.35 -4.30
C PRO A 47 -0.56 -11.37 -5.10
N ALA A 48 -1.83 -11.19 -4.71
CA ALA A 48 -2.72 -10.24 -5.36
C ALA A 48 -2.15 -8.81 -5.42
N ARG A 49 -2.40 -8.10 -6.53
CA ARG A 49 -1.92 -6.73 -6.77
C ARG A 49 -2.85 -5.71 -6.15
N LEU A 50 -2.31 -4.66 -5.55
CA LEU A 50 -3.06 -3.47 -5.13
C LEU A 50 -2.66 -2.29 -5.99
N TYR A 51 -3.65 -1.63 -6.61
CA TYR A 51 -3.44 -0.41 -7.39
C TYR A 51 -3.84 0.80 -6.57
N GLY A 52 -2.95 1.79 -6.54
CA GLY A 52 -3.12 2.96 -5.71
C GLY A 52 -2.41 4.19 -6.22
N ARG A 53 -2.33 5.18 -5.34
CA ARG A 53 -1.59 6.41 -5.55
C ARG A 53 -0.80 6.77 -4.30
N VAL A 54 0.40 7.30 -4.51
CA VAL A 54 1.32 7.76 -3.48
C VAL A 54 1.24 9.28 -3.35
N TRP A 55 1.31 9.76 -2.10
CA TRP A 55 1.54 11.16 -1.76
C TRP A 55 2.72 11.27 -0.80
N THR A 56 3.68 12.14 -1.14
CA THR A 56 4.96 12.33 -0.45
C THR A 56 5.13 13.74 0.12
N ALA A 57 4.15 14.64 -0.07
CA ALA A 57 4.24 16.04 0.36
C ALA A 57 4.34 16.22 1.90
N GLY A 58 3.83 15.27 2.68
CA GLY A 58 3.89 15.29 4.14
C GLY A 58 5.19 14.74 4.72
N PRO A 59 5.33 14.72 6.07
CA PRO A 59 6.46 14.10 6.77
C PRO A 59 6.48 12.57 6.66
N GLN A 60 5.36 11.98 6.25
CA GLN A 60 5.15 10.56 6.06
C GLN A 60 4.53 10.31 4.68
N VAL A 61 4.83 9.15 4.11
CA VAL A 61 4.18 8.70 2.89
C VAL A 61 2.77 8.22 3.21
N VAL A 62 1.83 8.56 2.34
CA VAL A 62 0.49 7.98 2.35
C VAL A 62 0.26 7.33 1.01
N ILE A 63 -0.23 6.10 1.02
CA ILE A 63 -0.69 5.40 -0.19
C ILE A 63 -2.16 5.07 -0.01
N ARG A 64 -2.99 5.38 -1.01
CA ARG A 64 -4.40 5.00 -1.06
C ARG A 64 -4.60 4.01 -2.19
N TYR A 65 -5.04 2.81 -1.86
CA TYR A 65 -5.34 1.74 -2.81
C TYR A 65 -6.81 1.74 -3.15
N TYR A 66 -7.13 1.99 -4.41
CA TYR A 66 -8.49 2.09 -4.92
C TYR A 66 -8.98 0.80 -5.61
N ALA A 67 -8.07 -0.14 -5.91
CA ALA A 67 -8.42 -1.41 -6.50
C ALA A 67 -7.44 -2.52 -6.08
N ALA A 68 -7.92 -3.76 -6.15
CA ALA A 68 -7.12 -4.96 -6.05
C ALA A 68 -7.37 -5.86 -7.26
N HIS A 69 -6.35 -6.61 -7.68
CA HIS A 69 -6.46 -7.64 -8.69
C HIS A 69 -6.04 -8.97 -8.05
N PRO A 70 -6.97 -9.92 -7.84
CA PRO A 70 -6.64 -11.28 -7.43
C PRO A 70 -5.66 -11.92 -8.43
N VAL A 71 -4.94 -12.98 -8.03
CA VAL A 71 -4.08 -13.71 -8.99
C VAL A 71 -4.91 -14.21 -10.17
N ASP A 72 -6.08 -14.80 -9.86
CA ASP A 72 -7.06 -15.26 -10.82
C ASP A 72 -8.39 -14.53 -10.59
N GLY A 73 -8.85 -13.80 -11.60
CA GLY A 73 -10.14 -13.11 -11.59
C GLY A 73 -10.06 -11.65 -11.98
N ASP A 74 -11.21 -10.97 -11.86
CA ASP A 74 -11.34 -9.57 -12.25
C ASP A 74 -10.85 -8.61 -11.16
N GLN A 75 -10.42 -7.43 -11.58
CA GLN A 75 -10.12 -6.33 -10.69
C GLN A 75 -11.35 -5.92 -9.88
N VAL A 76 -11.17 -5.75 -8.58
CA VAL A 76 -12.21 -5.37 -7.61
C VAL A 76 -11.88 -4.01 -6.97
N PRO A 77 -12.90 -3.19 -6.64
CA PRO A 77 -12.67 -1.94 -5.94
C PRO A 77 -12.20 -2.20 -4.50
N LEU A 78 -11.27 -1.38 -4.02
CA LEU A 78 -10.71 -1.42 -2.68
C LEU A 78 -10.68 0.00 -2.07
N CYS A 79 -10.79 0.11 -0.76
CA CYS A 79 -10.50 1.33 -0.01
C CYS A 79 -9.54 0.98 1.12
N ALA A 80 -8.25 0.99 0.81
CA ALA A 80 -7.20 0.72 1.79
C ALA A 80 -6.15 1.83 1.80
N VAL A 81 -5.48 2.01 2.94
CA VAL A 81 -4.45 3.03 3.13
C VAL A 81 -3.22 2.40 3.76
N ALA A 82 -2.07 2.52 3.12
CA ALA A 82 -0.79 2.39 3.82
C ALA A 82 -0.41 3.76 4.39
N ARG A 83 -0.29 3.84 5.71
CA ARG A 83 0.04 5.05 6.48
C ARG A 83 0.95 4.67 7.65
N LEU A 84 1.48 5.67 8.34
CA LEU A 84 2.38 5.48 9.46
C LEU A 84 1.79 4.50 10.50
N GLY A 85 2.46 3.35 10.61
CA GLY A 85 2.35 2.38 11.70
C GLY A 85 3.74 1.79 11.91
N ASN A 86 4.20 1.73 13.17
CA ASN A 86 5.56 1.28 13.52
C ASN A 86 6.68 1.96 12.71
N ASP A 87 6.57 3.27 12.45
CA ASP A 87 7.53 4.09 11.68
C ASP A 87 7.80 3.68 10.20
N GLN A 88 7.14 2.65 9.66
CA GLN A 88 7.41 2.12 8.30
C GLN A 88 7.22 3.13 7.16
N MET A 89 6.39 4.16 7.36
CA MET A 89 6.05 5.16 6.33
C MET A 89 6.73 6.51 6.58
N ARG A 90 7.66 6.59 7.54
CA ARG A 90 8.40 7.81 7.84
C ARG A 90 9.47 8.05 6.78
N LYS A 91 9.46 9.26 6.21
CA LYS A 91 10.44 9.63 5.18
C LYS A 91 11.84 9.77 5.78
N SER A 92 12.84 9.27 5.08
CA SER A 92 14.23 9.63 5.32
C SER A 92 14.43 11.15 5.10
N PRO A 93 15.29 11.82 5.89
CA PRO A 93 15.67 13.22 5.68
C PRO A 93 16.25 13.53 4.29
N GLU A 94 16.78 12.52 3.59
CA GLU A 94 17.33 12.67 2.23
C GLU A 94 16.25 12.73 1.13
N SER A 95 14.98 12.56 1.49
CA SER A 95 13.86 12.60 0.53
C SER A 95 13.70 13.99 -0.10
N LYS A 96 13.56 14.04 -1.42
CA LYS A 96 13.34 15.28 -2.19
C LYS A 96 11.84 15.52 -2.45
N PRO A 97 11.42 16.74 -2.83
CA PRO A 97 10.05 16.99 -3.27
C PRO A 97 9.63 16.03 -4.40
N GLY A 98 8.42 15.48 -4.30
CA GLY A 98 7.89 14.50 -5.27
C GLY A 98 8.37 13.06 -5.07
N MET A 99 9.21 12.80 -4.06
CA MET A 99 9.69 11.46 -3.72
C MET A 99 9.83 11.23 -2.21
N ALA A 100 9.94 9.97 -1.84
CA ALA A 100 10.20 9.54 -0.47
C ALA A 100 11.11 8.31 -0.46
N ILE A 101 12.13 8.36 0.38
CA ILE A 101 12.97 7.20 0.71
C ILE A 101 12.47 6.61 2.03
N LEU A 102 12.17 5.32 2.04
CA LEU A 102 11.71 4.59 3.23
C LEU A 102 12.69 3.47 3.60
N GLU A 103 12.89 3.26 4.90
CA GLU A 103 13.69 2.16 5.46
C GLU A 103 12.85 0.88 5.49
N GLY A 104 12.66 0.29 4.30
CA GLY A 104 11.99 -1.00 4.11
C GLY A 104 10.92 -0.96 3.01
N SER A 105 10.72 -2.09 2.33
CA SER A 105 9.72 -2.23 1.26
C SER A 105 8.33 -2.61 1.75
N ILE A 106 8.14 -2.88 3.05
CA ILE A 106 6.93 -3.50 3.57
C ILE A 106 6.18 -2.55 4.50
N ALA A 107 4.86 -2.46 4.32
CA ALA A 107 3.98 -1.77 5.25
C ALA A 107 2.63 -2.49 5.38
N ALA A 108 1.89 -2.18 6.44
CA ALA A 108 0.51 -2.59 6.57
C ALA A 108 -0.42 -1.66 5.77
N ALA A 109 -1.30 -2.25 4.96
CA ALA A 109 -2.42 -1.58 4.31
C ALA A 109 -3.70 -1.80 5.13
N PHE A 110 -4.34 -0.73 5.58
CA PHE A 110 -5.55 -0.80 6.42
C PHE A 110 -6.80 -0.44 5.64
N ILE A 111 -7.88 -1.20 5.80
CA ILE A 111 -9.18 -0.86 5.24
C ILE A 111 -9.75 0.36 5.93
N VAL A 112 -10.19 1.31 5.11
CA VAL A 112 -10.90 2.52 5.55
C VAL A 112 -12.30 2.55 4.95
N ASP A 113 -13.20 3.27 5.60
CA ASP A 113 -14.57 3.45 5.10
C ASP A 113 -14.61 4.29 3.82
N ALA A 114 -13.80 5.35 3.78
CA ALA A 114 -13.63 6.23 2.64
C ALA A 114 -12.28 6.96 2.71
N PHE A 115 -11.80 7.44 1.56
CA PHE A 115 -10.69 8.39 1.53
C PHE A 115 -11.18 9.77 1.93
N ARG A 116 -10.54 10.37 2.95
CA ARG A 116 -10.82 11.73 3.43
C ARG A 116 -9.62 12.61 3.20
#